data_AF-A0A317I818-F1
#
_entry.id   AF-A0A317I818-F1
#
_cell.length_a   1.000
_cell.length_b   1.000
_cell.length_c   1.000
_cell.angle_alpha   90.00
_cell.angle_beta   90.00
_cell.angle_gamma   90.00
#
_symmetry.space_group_name_H-M   'P 1'
#
loop_
_entity.id
_entity.type
_entity.pdbx_description
1 polymer ?
#
loop_
_entity_poly.entity_id
_entity_poly.type
_entity_poly.pdbx_seq_one_letter_code
_entity_poly.pdbx_strand_id
1 'polypeptide(L)'
;MSARKTALVIMALIGLALVLVSWQPAGAQDLPKQQCDDLMYVRAQEQKGFLDFPGSPFKPIVKVTVSFRSVKNGTMGDERLYEDLWYQGKNPLGCRRYRDFDLDPKDLIFVYLNSSTSAEHAASANTLARLLLEALLNRDVICGVSVPSDSFWTIVDQMEVENFYRTAKLHGRPGVYISLPLVAEDGHKVSVVWAESN
;
A
#
# COMPACT_ATOMS: atom_id res chain seq x y z
N MET A 1 -43.85 32.23 -4.41
CA MET A 1 -42.44 31.84 -4.18
C MET A 1 -42.40 30.45 -3.57
N SER A 2 -41.66 29.48 -4.07
CA SER A 2 -41.82 28.81 -5.37
C SER A 2 -41.41 27.35 -5.13
N ALA A 3 -42.36 26.42 -5.08
CA ALA A 3 -42.11 24.98 -4.92
C ALA A 3 -41.21 24.40 -6.04
N ARG A 4 -41.02 25.15 -7.13
CA ARG A 4 -40.09 24.81 -8.22
C ARG A 4 -38.62 25.06 -7.88
N LYS A 5 -38.31 25.93 -6.91
CA LYS A 5 -36.91 26.19 -6.51
C LYS A 5 -36.36 25.13 -5.56
N THR A 6 -37.20 24.53 -4.72
CA THR A 6 -36.81 23.46 -3.80
C THR A 6 -36.58 22.12 -4.51
N ALA A 7 -37.36 21.79 -5.54
CA ALA A 7 -37.16 20.56 -6.33
C ALA A 7 -35.84 20.53 -7.10
N LEU A 8 -35.35 21.69 -7.58
CA LEU A 8 -34.13 21.78 -8.36
C LEU A 8 -32.86 21.56 -7.51
N VAL A 9 -32.87 21.99 -6.24
CA VAL A 9 -31.74 21.83 -5.32
C VAL A 9 -31.58 20.38 -4.86
N ILE A 10 -32.68 19.65 -4.67
CA ILE A 10 -32.65 18.24 -4.25
C ILE A 10 -32.11 17.35 -5.40
N MET A 11 -32.48 17.62 -6.65
CA MET A 11 -31.96 16.89 -7.82
C MET A 11 -30.46 17.13 -8.04
N ALA A 12 -29.96 18.35 -7.78
CA ALA A 12 -28.53 18.66 -7.88
C ALA A 12 -27.68 17.94 -6.82
N LEU A 13 -28.22 17.77 -5.61
CA LEU A 13 -27.54 17.05 -4.52
C LEU A 13 -27.49 15.53 -4.73
N ILE A 14 -28.53 14.94 -5.32
CA ILE A 14 -28.54 13.50 -5.69
C ILE A 14 -27.55 13.24 -6.85
N GLY A 15 -27.45 14.17 -7.81
CA GLY A 15 -26.47 14.10 -8.89
C GLY A 15 -25.01 14.18 -8.40
N LEU A 16 -24.73 14.97 -7.37
CA LEU A 16 -23.38 15.11 -6.81
C LEU A 16 -22.98 13.90 -5.93
N ALA A 17 -23.95 13.27 -5.25
CA ALA A 17 -23.71 12.06 -4.46
C ALA A 17 -23.38 10.83 -5.31
N LEU A 18 -23.87 10.76 -6.55
CA LEU A 18 -23.57 9.63 -7.47
C LEU A 18 -22.18 9.71 -8.12
N VAL A 19 -21.53 10.88 -8.13
CA VAL A 19 -20.18 11.04 -8.71
C VAL A 19 -19.07 10.67 -7.70
N LEU A 20 -19.36 10.66 -6.40
CA LEU A 20 -18.40 10.29 -5.36
C LEU A 20 -18.39 8.79 -5.02
N VAL A 21 -19.31 8.00 -5.56
CA VAL A 21 -19.45 6.55 -5.26
C VAL A 21 -18.77 5.66 -6.30
N SER A 22 -18.35 6.18 -7.46
CA SER A 22 -17.95 5.33 -8.60
C SER A 22 -16.45 5.16 -8.85
N TRP A 23 -15.58 5.52 -7.91
CA TRP A 23 -14.16 5.11 -7.93
C TRP A 23 -13.93 3.93 -6.99
N GLN A 24 -14.71 2.87 -7.16
CA GLN A 24 -14.26 1.54 -6.76
C GLN A 24 -13.60 0.91 -8.00
N PRO A 25 -12.30 0.58 -7.96
CA PRO A 25 -11.65 -0.08 -9.08
C PRO A 25 -12.41 -1.39 -9.36
N ALA A 26 -13.09 -1.44 -10.50
CA ALA A 26 -13.90 -2.57 -10.97
C ALA A 26 -13.07 -3.80 -11.36
N GLY A 27 -11.78 -3.82 -10.99
CA GLY A 27 -10.81 -4.85 -11.31
C GLY A 27 -10.16 -5.52 -10.10
N ALA A 28 -10.64 -5.28 -8.87
CA ALA A 28 -10.25 -6.11 -7.73
C ALA A 28 -10.99 -7.46 -7.79
N GLN A 29 -10.76 -8.23 -8.86
CA GLN A 29 -11.15 -9.63 -8.96
C GLN A 29 -10.50 -10.36 -7.78
N ASP A 30 -11.33 -10.84 -6.85
CA ASP A 30 -11.12 -11.95 -5.92
C ASP A 30 -9.66 -12.39 -5.67
N LEU A 31 -8.77 -11.46 -5.31
CA LEU A 31 -7.68 -11.80 -4.40
C LEU A 31 -8.34 -12.43 -3.18
N PRO A 32 -7.79 -13.51 -2.60
CA PRO A 32 -8.50 -14.35 -1.64
C PRO A 32 -8.76 -13.60 -0.33
N LYS A 33 -9.67 -12.63 -0.35
CA LYS A 33 -10.23 -11.88 0.79
C LYS A 33 -10.86 -12.82 1.81
N GLN A 34 -11.10 -14.07 1.40
CA GLN A 34 -11.61 -15.15 2.24
C GLN A 34 -10.54 -15.84 3.11
N GLN A 35 -9.26 -15.50 2.98
CA GLN A 35 -8.18 -16.19 3.68
C GLN A 35 -7.24 -15.28 4.49
N CYS A 36 -7.57 -13.99 4.63
CA CYS A 36 -6.79 -13.05 5.44
C CYS A 36 -7.62 -12.54 6.63
N ASP A 37 -6.96 -12.40 7.77
CA ASP A 37 -7.53 -11.88 9.01
C ASP A 37 -7.52 -10.35 9.02
N ASP A 38 -6.55 -9.72 8.34
CA ASP A 38 -6.45 -8.27 8.20
C ASP A 38 -6.12 -7.83 6.77
N LEU A 39 -6.63 -6.65 6.42
CA LEU A 39 -6.29 -5.91 5.21
C LEU A 39 -5.48 -4.68 5.59
N MET A 40 -4.35 -4.48 4.93
CA MET A 40 -3.53 -3.28 5.08
C MET A 40 -3.57 -2.48 3.78
N TYR A 41 -3.62 -1.16 3.88
CA TYR A 41 -3.63 -0.25 2.75
C TYR A 41 -2.39 0.64 2.81
N VAL A 42 -1.61 0.64 1.75
CA VAL A 42 -0.41 1.47 1.58
C VAL A 42 -0.71 2.46 0.46
N ARG A 43 -0.92 3.74 0.82
CA ARG A 43 -1.27 4.79 -0.14
C ARG A 43 -0.13 5.80 -0.23
N ALA A 44 0.62 5.76 -1.33
CA ALA A 44 1.67 6.72 -1.62
C ALA A 44 1.11 7.89 -2.42
N GLN A 45 1.46 9.11 -2.01
CA GLN A 45 1.05 10.33 -2.68
C GLN A 45 2.17 11.37 -2.65
N GLU A 46 2.60 11.81 -3.84
CA GLU A 46 3.52 12.93 -3.99
C GLU A 46 2.90 14.24 -3.46
N GLN A 47 3.62 14.92 -2.57
CA GLN A 47 3.19 16.13 -1.91
C GLN A 47 3.64 17.36 -2.70
N LYS A 48 2.87 17.73 -3.73
CA LYS A 48 3.16 18.89 -4.58
C LYS A 48 3.21 20.18 -3.77
N GLY A 49 4.29 20.95 -3.92
CA GLY A 49 4.49 22.23 -3.21
C GLY A 49 4.88 22.09 -1.73
N PHE A 50 5.01 20.88 -1.20
CA PHE A 50 5.45 20.68 0.18
C PHE A 50 6.96 20.87 0.30
N LEU A 51 7.38 21.71 1.26
CA LEU A 51 8.78 22.14 1.42
C LEU A 51 9.38 22.74 0.12
N ASP A 52 8.54 23.40 -0.67
CA ASP A 52 8.91 24.09 -1.89
C ASP A 52 9.40 25.51 -1.62
N PHE A 53 10.69 25.64 -1.34
CA PHE A 53 11.39 26.92 -1.24
C PHE A 53 12.70 26.91 -2.05
N PRO A 54 13.21 28.08 -2.49
CA PRO A 54 14.46 28.16 -3.25
C PRO A 54 15.62 27.48 -2.51
N GLY A 55 16.31 26.57 -3.19
CA GLY A 55 17.42 25.79 -2.63
C GLY A 55 17.01 24.59 -1.78
N SER A 56 15.72 24.29 -1.63
CA SER A 56 15.25 23.08 -0.94
C SER A 56 15.76 21.83 -1.64
N PRO A 57 16.54 20.96 -0.97
CA PRO A 57 16.97 19.70 -1.56
C PRO A 57 15.82 18.68 -1.57
N PHE A 58 14.72 18.91 -0.85
CA PHE A 58 13.71 17.92 -0.48
C PHE A 58 12.63 17.69 -1.54
N LYS A 59 12.97 17.55 -2.82
CA LYS A 59 11.97 17.32 -3.88
C LYS A 59 12.31 16.13 -4.76
N PRO A 60 11.32 15.31 -5.16
CA PRO A 60 9.93 15.29 -4.69
C PRO A 60 9.80 14.68 -3.28
N ILE A 61 8.83 15.14 -2.48
CA ILE A 61 8.40 14.47 -1.25
C ILE A 61 7.22 13.56 -1.54
N VAL A 62 7.30 12.33 -1.08
CA VAL A 62 6.18 11.39 -1.07
C VAL A 62 5.74 11.15 0.36
N LYS A 63 4.44 11.27 0.60
CA LYS A 63 3.80 10.80 1.83
C LYS A 63 3.23 9.41 1.56
N VAL A 64 3.58 8.43 2.39
CA VAL A 64 2.96 7.11 2.38
C VAL A 64 2.08 7.00 3.62
N THR A 65 0.79 6.78 3.43
CA THR A 65 -0.18 6.58 4.51
C THR A 65 -0.48 5.09 4.62
N VAL A 66 -0.28 4.52 5.81
CA VAL A 66 -0.59 3.12 6.10
C VAL A 66 -1.80 3.06 7.03
N SER A 67 -2.78 2.25 6.64
CA SER A 67 -3.97 1.95 7.46
C SER A 67 -4.33 0.48 7.35
N PHE A 68 -5.19 0.00 8.24
CA PHE A 68 -5.65 -1.38 8.21
C PHE A 68 -7.14 -1.51 8.57
N ARG A 69 -7.72 -2.65 8.19
CA ARG A 69 -9.08 -3.07 8.51
C ARG A 69 -9.03 -4.55 8.89
N SER A 70 -9.64 -4.90 10.01
CA SER A 70 -9.75 -6.30 10.40
C SER A 70 -10.93 -6.97 9.71
N VAL A 71 -10.76 -8.25 9.37
CA VAL A 71 -11.73 -9.09 8.68
C VAL A 71 -12.08 -10.25 9.62
N LYS A 72 -13.10 -10.06 10.46
CA LYS A 72 -13.54 -11.08 11.41
C LYS A 72 -14.83 -11.71 10.92
N ASN A 73 -14.82 -13.04 10.72
CA ASN A 73 -15.97 -13.81 10.21
C ASN A 73 -16.55 -13.23 8.90
N GLY A 74 -15.68 -12.80 7.98
CA GLY A 74 -16.08 -12.19 6.72
C GLY A 74 -16.65 -10.77 6.82
N THR A 75 -16.67 -10.17 8.02
CA THR A 75 -17.11 -8.79 8.23
C THR A 75 -15.89 -7.88 8.31
N MET A 76 -15.87 -6.82 7.50
CA MET A 76 -14.85 -5.78 7.56
C MET A 76 -15.16 -4.80 8.68
N GLY A 77 -14.19 -4.59 9.57
CA GLY A 77 -14.21 -3.51 10.54
C GLY A 77 -13.87 -2.14 9.94
N ASP A 78 -13.88 -1.13 10.81
CA ASP A 78 -13.52 0.24 10.45
C ASP A 78 -12.04 0.36 10.06
N GLU A 79 -11.75 1.30 9.17
CA GLU A 79 -10.38 1.62 8.78
C GLU A 79 -9.66 2.38 9.89
N ARG A 80 -8.53 1.84 10.31
CA ARG A 80 -7.70 2.35 11.38
C ARG A 80 -6.39 2.87 10.79
N LEU A 81 -6.15 4.19 10.93
CA LEU A 81 -4.90 4.81 10.51
C LEU A 81 -3.75 4.34 11.40
N TYR A 82 -2.70 3.76 10.81
CA TYR A 82 -1.56 3.21 11.52
C TYR A 82 -0.43 4.22 11.61
N GLU A 83 0.14 4.61 10.47
CA GLU A 83 1.26 5.54 10.41
C GLU A 83 1.28 6.31 9.10
N ASP A 84 1.88 7.49 9.16
CA ASP A 84 2.32 8.24 7.99
C ASP A 84 3.83 8.19 7.91
N LEU A 85 4.36 8.00 6.70
CA LEU A 85 5.78 8.05 6.39
C LEU A 85 6.03 9.14 5.35
N TRP A 86 7.19 9.78 5.43
CA TRP A 86 7.64 10.76 4.45
C TRP A 86 8.96 10.30 3.84
N TYR A 87 9.03 10.40 2.52
CA TYR A 87 10.16 9.95 1.72
C TYR A 87 10.62 11.03 0.76
N GLN A 88 11.92 11.01 0.47
CA GLN A 88 12.51 11.69 -0.66
C GLN A 88 13.19 10.64 -1.56
N GLY A 89 12.51 10.29 -2.66
CA GLY A 89 12.93 9.15 -3.47
C GLY A 89 12.98 7.88 -2.62
N LYS A 90 14.19 7.33 -2.44
CA LYS A 90 14.45 6.11 -1.64
C LYS A 90 14.75 6.41 -0.17
N ASN A 91 14.97 7.67 0.19
CA ASN A 91 15.43 8.03 1.53
C ASN A 91 14.22 8.30 2.44
N PRO A 92 14.05 7.58 3.57
CA PRO A 92 13.06 7.94 4.57
C PRO A 92 13.48 9.26 5.25
N LEU A 93 12.55 10.21 5.32
CA LEU A 93 12.76 11.49 5.99
C LEU A 93 12.20 11.51 7.41
N GLY A 94 11.13 10.75 7.65
CA GLY A 94 10.49 10.68 8.95
C GLY A 94 9.19 9.90 8.92
N CYS A 95 8.62 9.69 10.10
CA CYS A 95 7.32 9.05 10.24
C CYS A 95 6.53 9.64 11.41
N ARG A 96 5.21 9.45 11.37
CA ARG A 96 4.28 9.76 12.45
C ARG A 96 3.42 8.53 12.66
N ARG A 97 3.68 7.84 13.75
CA ARG A 97 2.88 6.70 14.19
C ARG A 97 1.66 7.21 14.97
N TYR A 98 0.48 6.73 14.60
CA TYR A 98 -0.78 7.08 15.26
C TYR A 98 -1.21 6.04 16.29
N ARG A 99 -0.75 4.79 16.12
CA ARG A 99 -0.99 3.66 17.03
C ARG A 99 0.10 2.61 16.89
N ASP A 100 0.20 1.72 17.86
CA ASP A 100 1.08 0.56 17.76
C ASP A 100 0.58 -0.43 16.69
N PHE A 101 1.45 -1.33 16.27
CA PHE A 101 1.10 -2.42 15.36
C PHE A 101 0.32 -3.48 16.15
N ASP A 102 -0.97 -3.22 16.37
CA ASP A 102 -1.85 -3.94 17.29
C ASP A 102 -2.76 -4.97 16.59
N LEU A 103 -2.21 -5.68 15.60
CA LEU A 103 -2.87 -6.83 14.97
C LEU A 103 -2.78 -8.07 15.89
N ASP A 104 -3.76 -8.97 15.81
CA ASP A 104 -3.75 -10.17 16.65
C ASP A 104 -2.58 -11.08 16.17
N PRO A 105 -1.70 -11.59 17.05
CA PRO A 105 -0.54 -12.35 16.60
C PRO A 105 -0.93 -13.60 15.82
N LYS A 106 -0.21 -13.84 14.71
CA LYS A 106 -0.41 -14.94 13.73
C LYS A 106 -1.52 -14.66 12.71
N ASP A 107 -1.97 -13.42 12.63
CA ASP A 107 -2.92 -13.01 11.60
C ASP A 107 -2.26 -13.04 10.21
N LEU A 108 -3.06 -13.42 9.22
CA LEU A 108 -2.71 -13.37 7.81
C LEU A 108 -3.08 -11.99 7.25
N ILE A 109 -2.08 -11.23 6.83
CA ILE A 109 -2.24 -9.85 6.37
C ILE A 109 -2.18 -9.82 4.84
N PHE A 110 -3.19 -9.23 4.21
CA PHE A 110 -3.15 -8.91 2.78
C PHE A 110 -2.98 -7.39 2.58
N VAL A 111 -2.01 -7.00 1.75
CA VAL A 111 -1.67 -5.58 1.54
C VAL A 111 -2.21 -5.10 0.19
N TYR A 112 -2.90 -3.96 0.17
CA TYR A 112 -3.27 -3.22 -1.02
C TYR A 112 -2.36 -2.00 -1.17
N LEU A 113 -1.60 -1.96 -2.25
CA LEU A 113 -0.71 -0.86 -2.56
C LEU A 113 -1.34 0.05 -3.61
N ASN A 114 -1.26 1.36 -3.39
CA ASN A 114 -1.64 2.37 -4.37
C ASN A 114 -0.49 3.37 -4.52
N SER A 115 0.01 3.47 -5.75
CA SER A 115 1.05 4.38 -6.19
C SER A 115 0.98 4.56 -7.70
N SER A 116 1.34 5.74 -8.18
CA SER A 116 1.18 6.17 -9.57
C SER A 116 2.43 6.79 -10.19
N THR A 117 3.32 7.37 -9.38
CA THR A 117 4.55 8.01 -9.88
C THR A 117 5.79 7.21 -9.54
N SER A 118 6.88 7.41 -10.30
CA SER A 118 8.17 6.76 -10.01
C SER A 118 8.67 7.01 -8.58
N ALA A 119 8.46 8.23 -8.06
CA ALA A 119 8.80 8.56 -6.68
C ALA A 119 7.92 7.79 -5.68
N GLU A 120 6.63 7.66 -5.97
CA GLU A 120 5.70 6.86 -5.16
C GLU A 120 6.07 5.37 -5.19
N HIS A 121 6.51 4.81 -6.32
CA HIS A 121 6.93 3.42 -6.41
C HIS A 121 8.12 3.10 -5.48
N ALA A 122 9.12 3.99 -5.44
CA ALA A 122 10.27 3.84 -4.55
C ALA A 122 9.88 3.92 -3.07
N ALA A 123 9.05 4.90 -2.71
CA ALA A 123 8.54 5.06 -1.35
C ALA A 123 7.68 3.87 -0.90
N SER A 124 6.83 3.36 -1.80
CA SER A 124 6.00 2.17 -1.54
C SER A 124 6.83 0.91 -1.34
N ALA A 125 7.86 0.67 -2.17
CA ALA A 125 8.75 -0.48 -2.00
C ALA A 125 9.48 -0.45 -0.64
N ASN A 126 10.04 0.70 -0.26
CA ASN A 126 10.66 0.84 1.06
C ASN A 126 9.64 0.62 2.20
N THR A 127 8.43 1.15 2.05
CA THR A 127 7.35 0.95 3.02
C THR A 127 6.97 -0.53 3.14
N LEU A 128 6.87 -1.27 2.03
CA LEU A 128 6.59 -2.71 2.06
C LEU A 128 7.68 -3.51 2.79
N ALA A 129 8.96 -3.22 2.54
CA ALA A 129 10.06 -3.87 3.23
C ALA A 129 9.98 -3.63 4.75
N ARG A 130 9.67 -2.40 5.16
CA ARG A 130 9.47 -2.05 6.57
C ARG A 130 8.28 -2.78 7.18
N LEU A 131 7.11 -2.76 6.53
CA LEU A 131 5.90 -3.41 7.02
C LEU A 131 6.06 -4.93 7.14
N LEU A 132 6.82 -5.54 6.24
CA LEU A 132 7.15 -6.96 6.34
C LEU A 132 7.98 -7.27 7.59
N LEU A 133 8.97 -6.44 7.92
CA LEU A 133 9.75 -6.60 9.16
C LEU A 133 8.88 -6.40 10.40
N GLU A 134 8.01 -5.39 10.40
CA GLU A 134 7.08 -5.14 11.51
C GLU A 134 6.10 -6.32 11.70
N ALA A 135 5.52 -6.85 10.63
CA ALA A 135 4.66 -8.03 10.68
C ALA A 135 5.40 -9.25 11.23
N LEU A 136 6.63 -9.51 10.78
CA LEU A 136 7.44 -10.63 11.27
C LEU A 136 7.77 -10.50 12.76
N LEU A 137 8.07 -9.28 13.24
CA LEU A 137 8.30 -9.01 14.66
C LEU A 137 7.03 -9.25 15.50
N ASN A 138 5.85 -8.98 14.95
CA ASN A 138 4.56 -9.28 15.60
C ASN A 138 4.11 -10.75 15.43
N ARG A 139 4.88 -11.57 14.69
CA ARG A 139 4.59 -12.98 14.33
C ARG A 139 3.41 -13.14 13.38
N ASP A 140 3.12 -12.11 12.60
CA ASP A 140 2.12 -12.12 11.55
C ASP A 140 2.75 -12.48 10.20
N VAL A 141 1.91 -12.80 9.22
CA VAL A 141 2.35 -13.20 7.89
C VAL A 141 1.69 -12.35 6.83
N ILE A 142 2.49 -11.59 6.06
CA ILE A 142 1.99 -10.95 4.84
C ILE A 142 1.82 -12.03 3.77
N CYS A 143 0.58 -12.41 3.50
CA CYS A 143 0.24 -13.50 2.58
C CYS A 143 0.16 -13.06 1.12
N GLY A 144 0.08 -11.75 0.86
CA GLY A 144 -0.01 -11.18 -0.48
C GLY A 144 0.04 -9.66 -0.48
N VAL A 145 0.58 -9.10 -1.54
CA VAL A 145 0.56 -7.66 -1.84
C VAL A 145 -0.06 -7.46 -3.21
N SER A 146 -1.21 -6.78 -3.28
CA SER A 146 -1.81 -6.32 -4.52
C SER A 146 -1.14 -5.03 -4.96
N VAL A 147 -0.68 -4.99 -6.21
CA VAL A 147 0.06 -3.88 -6.79
C VAL A 147 -0.58 -3.49 -8.13
N PRO A 148 -0.74 -2.19 -8.44
CA PRO A 148 -1.29 -1.75 -9.73
C PRO A 148 -0.44 -2.28 -10.91
N SER A 149 -1.09 -2.79 -11.95
CA SER A 149 -0.41 -3.51 -13.04
C SER A 149 0.61 -2.66 -13.79
N ASP A 150 0.35 -1.36 -13.92
CA ASP A 150 1.23 -0.38 -14.56
C ASP A 150 2.52 -0.13 -13.77
N SER A 151 2.48 -0.26 -12.45
CA SER A 151 3.60 -0.05 -11.54
C SER A 151 4.28 -1.34 -11.06
N PHE A 152 3.69 -2.51 -11.33
CA PHE A 152 4.10 -3.81 -10.80
C PHE A 152 5.60 -4.08 -10.93
N TRP A 153 6.12 -4.08 -12.17
CA TRP A 153 7.54 -4.38 -12.42
C TRP A 153 8.46 -3.31 -11.85
N THR A 154 8.03 -2.05 -11.86
CA THR A 154 8.82 -0.96 -11.28
C THR A 154 8.96 -1.17 -9.77
N ILE A 155 7.88 -1.54 -9.07
CA ILE A 155 7.92 -1.82 -7.63
C ILE A 155 8.80 -3.04 -7.35
N VAL A 156 8.66 -4.13 -8.12
CA VAL A 156 9.53 -5.31 -8.01
C VAL A 156 11.02 -4.92 -8.13
N ASP A 157 11.37 -4.06 -9.09
CA ASP A 157 12.74 -3.60 -9.26
C ASP A 157 13.19 -2.65 -8.13
N GLN A 158 12.31 -1.81 -7.58
CA GLN A 158 12.64 -0.97 -6.41
C GLN A 158 12.85 -1.80 -5.14
N MET A 159 12.19 -2.96 -5.00
CA MET A 159 12.42 -3.87 -3.87
C MET A 159 13.86 -4.43 -3.85
N GLU A 160 14.56 -4.49 -5.00
CA GLU A 160 15.97 -4.92 -5.05
C GLU A 160 16.90 -3.96 -4.28
N VAL A 161 16.51 -2.70 -4.10
CA VAL A 161 17.22 -1.71 -3.27
C VAL A 161 17.20 -2.10 -1.79
N GLU A 162 16.11 -2.72 -1.35
CA GLU A 162 15.91 -3.21 0.02
C GLU A 162 16.42 -4.66 0.18
N ASN A 163 17.26 -5.12 -0.76
CA ASN A 163 17.80 -6.48 -0.84
C ASN A 163 16.76 -7.59 -1.03
N PHE A 164 15.59 -7.25 -1.59
CA PHE A 164 14.59 -8.24 -2.02
C PHE A 164 14.73 -8.55 -3.50
N TYR A 165 15.10 -9.78 -3.81
CA TYR A 165 15.32 -10.24 -5.18
C TYR A 165 14.23 -11.20 -5.63
N ARG A 166 13.90 -11.19 -6.92
CA ARG A 166 13.00 -12.20 -7.51
C ARG A 166 13.52 -13.63 -7.23
N THR A 167 12.64 -14.55 -6.83
CA THR A 167 13.03 -15.94 -6.50
C THR A 167 13.83 -16.65 -7.61
N ALA A 168 13.54 -16.35 -8.88
CA ALA A 168 14.28 -16.89 -10.03
C ALA A 168 15.79 -16.56 -9.99
N LYS A 169 16.21 -15.49 -9.31
CA LYS A 169 17.61 -15.08 -9.18
C LYS A 169 18.38 -15.84 -8.08
N LEU A 170 17.72 -16.64 -7.24
CA LEU A 170 18.32 -17.29 -6.06
C LEU A 170 18.68 -18.77 -6.25
N HIS A 171 18.69 -19.28 -7.49
CA HIS A 171 18.98 -20.68 -7.77
C HIS A 171 20.37 -21.07 -7.20
N GLY A 172 20.38 -22.04 -6.27
CA GLY A 172 21.60 -22.64 -5.74
C GLY A 172 22.12 -22.12 -4.39
N ARG A 173 21.41 -21.20 -3.72
CA ARG A 173 21.79 -20.75 -2.36
C ARG A 173 20.94 -21.46 -1.29
N PRO A 174 21.53 -22.26 -0.39
CA PRO A 174 20.82 -22.74 0.80
C PRO A 174 20.70 -21.60 1.82
N GLY A 175 19.48 -21.31 2.30
CA GLY A 175 19.24 -20.25 3.27
C GLY A 175 17.77 -20.18 3.72
N VAL A 176 17.54 -19.53 4.87
CA VAL A 176 16.20 -19.12 5.29
C VAL A 176 15.88 -17.82 4.58
N TYR A 177 14.76 -17.81 3.88
CA TYR A 177 14.35 -16.72 3.01
C TYR A 177 13.09 -16.07 3.55
N ILE A 178 13.10 -14.75 3.69
CA ILE A 178 11.88 -13.98 3.93
C ILE A 178 11.27 -13.69 2.56
N SER A 179 10.15 -14.34 2.23
CA SER A 179 9.45 -14.15 0.97
C SER A 179 8.30 -13.16 1.10
N LEU A 180 8.16 -12.27 0.13
CA LEU A 180 7.02 -11.39 -0.05
C LEU A 180 6.34 -11.69 -1.39
N PRO A 181 5.14 -12.25 -1.41
CA PRO A 181 4.37 -12.46 -2.63
C PRO A 181 3.71 -11.17 -3.12
N LEU A 182 4.03 -10.76 -4.35
CA LEU A 182 3.41 -9.63 -5.06
C LEU A 182 2.49 -10.17 -6.16
N VAL A 183 1.31 -9.56 -6.29
CA VAL A 183 0.29 -9.89 -7.28
C VAL A 183 -0.16 -8.62 -7.97
N ALA A 184 0.03 -8.55 -9.28
CA ALA A 184 -0.51 -7.47 -10.11
C ALA A 184 -2.03 -7.59 -10.22
N GLU A 185 -2.72 -6.48 -10.42
CA GLU A 185 -4.19 -6.45 -10.60
C GLU A 185 -4.65 -7.24 -11.85
N ASP A 186 -3.78 -7.38 -12.86
CA ASP A 186 -4.03 -8.20 -14.05
C ASP A 186 -3.67 -9.70 -13.88
N GLY A 187 -3.24 -10.09 -12.67
CA GLY A 187 -3.00 -11.48 -12.30
C GLY A 187 -1.54 -11.95 -12.41
N HIS A 188 -0.59 -11.13 -12.85
CA HIS A 188 0.83 -11.49 -12.78
C HIS A 188 1.26 -11.72 -11.32
N LYS A 189 2.07 -12.75 -11.06
CA LYS A 189 2.53 -13.11 -9.71
C LYS A 189 4.03 -13.26 -9.67
N VAL A 190 4.66 -12.62 -8.69
CA VAL A 190 6.09 -12.73 -8.41
C VAL A 190 6.28 -12.81 -6.91
N SER A 191 7.14 -13.71 -6.45
CA SER A 191 7.67 -13.63 -5.09
C SER A 191 9.04 -12.97 -5.13
N VAL A 192 9.23 -11.97 -4.28
CA VAL A 192 10.55 -11.43 -3.97
C VAL A 192 11.01 -11.99 -2.65
N VAL A 193 12.31 -12.15 -2.49
CA VAL A 193 12.93 -12.82 -1.37
C VAL A 193 14.09 -11.99 -0.88
N TRP A 194 14.12 -11.72 0.42
CA TRP A 194 15.26 -11.06 1.03
C TRP A 194 16.49 -11.96 1.00
N ALA A 195 17.63 -11.41 0.58
CA ALA A 195 18.92 -12.07 0.67
C ALA A 195 20.00 -11.08 1.10
N GLU A 196 20.96 -11.54 1.89
CA GLU A 196 22.09 -10.71 2.30
C GLU A 196 22.91 -10.29 1.07
N SER A 197 23.15 -8.98 0.93
CA SER A 197 24.03 -8.43 -0.10
C SER A 197 25.48 -8.79 0.22
N ASN A 198 26.15 -9.48 -0.71
CA ASN A 198 27.59 -9.76 -0.62
C ASN A 198 28.44 -8.49 -0.74
#